data_AF-A0A914TAC3-F1
#
_entry.id   AF-A0A914TAC3-F1
#
_cell.length_a   1.000
_cell.length_b   1.000
_cell.length_c   1.000
_cell.angle_alpha   90.00
_cell.angle_beta   90.00
_cell.angle_gamma   90.00
#
_symmetry.space_group_name_H-M   'P 1'
#
loop_
_entity.id
_entity.type
_entity.pdbx_description
1 polymer ?
#
loop_
_entity_poly.entity_id
_entity_poly.type
_entity_poly.pdbx_seq_one_letter_code
_entity_poly.pdbx_strand_id
1 'polypeptide(L)'
;MKSSREQGTLYRYNLPTVTLQYRTPLGYTAEKLSLNCSSTRLAVISTNNIFKLFDIRENGTQVVSGFEKKDIWDMKWDNDKEDTIAIMEKSRLLVVQGTTAADPVPNQGYICSFRDLTTLRKAKELLDAGKISEANVFIEQNSHPMLWKLLAKMAMTKLDFRMAEHAFVKLRDYLGICFLKRLESIQNLLYILLKS
;
A
#
# COMPACT_ATOMS: atom_id res chain seq x y z
N MET A 1 32.70 15.54 -31.71
CA MET A 1 32.09 14.26 -31.28
C MET A 1 30.74 14.55 -30.66
N LYS A 2 29.63 14.26 -31.34
CA LYS A 2 28.29 14.32 -30.74
C LYS A 2 28.19 13.14 -29.79
N SER A 3 28.06 13.39 -28.49
CA SER A 3 27.69 12.34 -27.54
C SER A 3 26.35 11.77 -27.99
N SER A 4 26.37 10.55 -28.51
CA SER A 4 25.18 9.77 -28.79
C SER A 4 24.46 9.56 -27.47
N ARG A 5 23.51 10.44 -27.16
CA ARG A 5 22.60 10.32 -26.02
C ARG A 5 21.99 8.92 -26.12
N GLU A 6 22.29 8.03 -25.18
CA GLU A 6 21.66 6.72 -25.14
C GLU A 6 20.16 6.94 -24.91
N GLN A 7 19.37 6.78 -25.97
CA GLN A 7 17.93 6.97 -25.95
C GLN A 7 17.25 5.62 -25.85
N GLY A 8 16.61 5.35 -24.72
CA GLY A 8 15.71 4.21 -24.58
C GLY A 8 14.45 4.42 -25.43
N THR A 9 13.95 3.34 -26.01
CA THR A 9 12.67 3.30 -26.72
C THR A 9 11.80 2.23 -26.07
N LEU A 10 10.57 2.61 -25.72
CA LEU A 10 9.55 1.69 -25.23
C LEU A 10 8.82 1.06 -26.42
N TYR A 11 8.75 -0.28 -26.45
CA TYR A 11 8.00 -1.05 -27.44
C TYR A 11 6.82 -1.72 -26.76
N ARG A 12 5.61 -1.55 -27.31
CA ARG A 12 4.39 -2.21 -26.84
C ARG A 12 3.94 -3.23 -27.87
N TYR A 13 3.80 -4.48 -27.45
CA TYR A 13 3.34 -5.58 -28.29
C TYR A 13 1.97 -6.06 -27.86
N ASN A 14 1.14 -6.46 -28.83
CA ASN A 14 -0.09 -7.19 -28.57
C ASN A 14 0.18 -8.69 -28.51
N LEU A 15 -0.42 -9.40 -27.55
CA LEU A 15 -0.34 -10.85 -27.44
C LEU A 15 -1.75 -11.46 -27.61
N PRO A 16 -1.88 -12.61 -28.30
CA PRO A 16 -0.82 -13.51 -28.77
C PRO A 16 -0.25 -13.18 -30.15
N THR A 17 -0.76 -12.16 -30.84
CA THR A 17 -0.39 -11.89 -32.26
C THR A 17 1.05 -11.40 -32.45
N VAL A 18 1.75 -11.02 -31.38
CA VAL A 18 3.12 -10.48 -31.37
C VAL A 18 3.30 -9.30 -32.33
N THR A 19 2.26 -8.48 -32.47
CA THR A 19 2.30 -7.30 -33.34
C THR A 19 2.73 -6.07 -32.54
N LEU A 20 3.73 -5.33 -33.04
CA LEU A 20 4.12 -4.05 -32.47
C LEU A 20 2.97 -3.05 -32.63
N GLN A 21 2.45 -2.54 -31.53
CA GLN A 21 1.41 -1.50 -31.53
C GLN A 21 2.01 -0.10 -31.46
N TYR A 22 2.92 0.12 -30.52
CA TYR A 22 3.48 1.46 -30.26
C TYR A 22 4.98 1.43 -30.05
N ARG A 23 5.63 2.47 -30.57
CA ARG A 23 7.03 2.80 -30.33
C ARG A 23 7.09 4.20 -29.73
N THR A 24 7.54 4.29 -28.48
CA THR A 24 7.63 5.59 -27.77
C THR A 24 9.08 5.87 -27.39
N PRO A 25 9.74 6.89 -27.96
CA PRO A 25 11.07 7.30 -27.51
C PRO A 25 10.96 7.92 -26.11
N LEU A 26 11.71 7.39 -25.15
CA LEU A 26 11.70 7.87 -23.76
C LEU A 26 12.65 9.08 -23.58
N GLY A 27 13.67 9.19 -24.43
CA GLY A 27 14.69 10.24 -24.32
C GLY A 27 15.77 9.97 -23.26
N TYR A 28 15.73 8.81 -22.61
CA TYR A 28 16.68 8.31 -21.61
C TYR A 28 16.65 6.78 -21.56
N THR A 29 17.67 6.14 -20.99
CA THR A 29 17.71 4.69 -20.78
C THR A 29 16.99 4.31 -19.48
N ALA A 30 16.11 3.31 -19.56
CA ALA A 30 15.39 2.77 -18.42
C ALA A 30 16.19 1.62 -17.80
N GLU A 31 16.39 1.68 -16.48
CA GLU A 31 17.02 0.62 -15.69
C GLU A 31 15.97 -0.31 -15.08
N LYS A 32 14.90 0.26 -14.52
CA LYS A 32 13.76 -0.49 -13.98
C LYS A 32 12.45 -0.02 -14.59
N LEU A 33 11.57 -0.95 -14.89
CA LEU A 33 10.23 -0.74 -15.43
C LEU A 33 9.22 -1.53 -14.60
N SER A 34 8.07 -0.94 -14.30
CA SER A 34 7.01 -1.65 -13.56
C SER A 34 5.62 -1.11 -13.92
N LEU A 35 4.67 -2.00 -14.19
CA LEU A 35 3.29 -1.67 -14.49
C LEU A 35 2.44 -1.68 -13.22
N ASN A 36 1.43 -0.81 -13.17
CA ASN A 36 0.41 -0.85 -12.13
C ASN A 36 -0.53 -2.06 -12.32
N CYS A 37 -1.40 -2.30 -11.32
CA CYS A 37 -2.30 -3.47 -11.31
C CYS A 37 -3.30 -3.51 -12.48
N SER A 38 -3.69 -2.35 -13.03
CA SER A 38 -4.63 -2.26 -14.18
C SER A 38 -3.93 -2.15 -15.54
N SER A 39 -2.60 -2.17 -15.59
CA SER A 39 -1.79 -1.96 -16.80
C SER A 39 -2.06 -0.63 -17.54
N THR A 40 -2.63 0.37 -16.85
CA THR A 40 -2.91 1.71 -17.38
C THR A 40 -1.76 2.69 -17.15
N ARG A 41 -0.81 2.35 -16.28
CA ARG A 41 0.33 3.22 -15.97
C ARG A 41 1.62 2.43 -15.80
N LEU A 42 2.70 3.01 -16.31
CA LEU A 42 4.05 2.51 -16.24
C LEU A 42 4.92 3.45 -15.40
N ALA A 43 5.65 2.89 -14.44
CA ALA A 43 6.71 3.57 -13.73
C ALA A 43 8.06 3.19 -14.33
N VAL A 44 8.94 4.19 -14.45
CA VAL A 44 10.28 4.03 -15.03
C VAL A 44 11.31 4.70 -14.13
N ILE A 45 12.36 3.95 -13.79
CA ILE A 45 13.59 4.50 -13.20
C ILE A 45 14.65 4.48 -14.31
N SER A 46 15.22 5.65 -14.58
CA SER A 46 16.34 5.79 -15.52
C SER A 46 17.67 5.46 -14.85
N THR A 47 18.68 5.12 -15.65
CA THR A 47 20.09 4.96 -15.23
C THR A 47 20.68 6.16 -14.47
N ASN A 48 20.07 7.34 -14.60
CA ASN A 48 20.41 8.54 -13.84
C ASN A 48 19.62 8.67 -12.51
N ASN A 49 19.00 7.60 -12.01
CA ASN A 49 18.14 7.58 -10.82
C ASN A 49 16.96 8.55 -10.88
N ILE A 50 16.47 8.84 -12.08
CA ILE A 50 15.30 9.69 -12.31
C ILE A 50 14.07 8.79 -12.45
N PHE A 51 13.08 9.04 -11.59
CA PHE A 51 11.78 8.38 -11.62
C PHE A 51 10.75 9.21 -12.37
N LYS A 52 10.02 8.56 -13.29
CA LYS A 52 8.91 9.14 -14.05
C LYS A 52 7.75 8.17 -14.20
N LEU A 53 6.56 8.73 -14.35
CA LEU A 53 5.33 8.01 -14.64
C LEU A 53 4.90 8.23 -16.09
N PHE A 54 4.27 7.20 -16.65
CA PHE A 54 3.76 7.18 -18.01
C PHE A 54 2.36 6.59 -18.04
N ASP A 55 1.40 7.33 -18.60
CA ASP A 55 0.07 6.81 -18.86
C ASP A 55 0.07 6.00 -20.16
N ILE A 56 -0.47 4.78 -20.08
CA ILE A 56 -0.69 3.86 -21.18
C ILE A 56 -2.14 4.07 -21.62
N ARG A 57 -2.32 4.66 -22.81
CA ARG A 57 -3.61 4.83 -23.45
C ARG A 57 -3.69 3.96 -24.69
N GLU A 58 -4.90 3.85 -25.26
CA GLU A 58 -5.09 3.19 -26.54
C GLU A 58 -4.16 3.79 -27.60
N ASN A 59 -4.08 5.12 -27.71
CA ASN A 59 -3.30 5.80 -28.76
C ASN A 59 -1.80 5.92 -28.48
N GLY A 60 -1.26 5.22 -27.47
CA GLY A 60 0.17 5.17 -27.18
C GLY A 60 0.52 5.41 -25.72
N THR A 61 1.76 5.83 -25.47
CA THR A 61 2.30 6.08 -24.13
C THR A 61 2.61 7.57 -23.98
N GLN A 62 2.13 8.21 -22.92
CA GLN A 62 2.39 9.62 -22.64
C GLN A 62 3.08 9.80 -21.29
N VAL A 63 4.08 10.69 -21.22
CA VAL A 63 4.73 11.04 -19.96
C VAL A 63 3.73 11.81 -19.09
N VAL A 64 3.63 11.45 -17.81
CA VAL A 64 2.88 12.25 -16.82
C VAL A 64 3.69 13.53 -16.56
N SER A 65 3.16 14.67 -17.01
CA SER A 65 3.83 15.96 -16.87
C SER A 65 3.83 16.45 -15.42
N GLY A 66 4.86 17.23 -15.05
CA GLY A 66 4.95 17.85 -13.73
C GLY A 66 5.32 16.90 -12.58
N PHE A 67 5.55 15.61 -12.86
CA PHE A 67 5.98 14.63 -11.85
C PHE A 67 7.31 13.97 -12.21
N GLU A 68 8.37 14.41 -11.55
CA GLU A 68 9.71 13.84 -11.65
C GLU A 68 10.33 13.78 -10.25
N LYS A 69 10.97 12.65 -9.93
CA LYS A 69 11.76 12.50 -8.69
C LYS A 69 13.17 12.05 -9.04
N LYS A 70 14.15 12.50 -8.26
CA LYS A 70 15.57 12.18 -8.43
C LYS A 70 16.05 11.34 -7.26
N ASP A 71 17.21 10.73 -7.40
CA ASP A 71 17.81 9.88 -6.37
C ASP A 71 16.91 8.69 -5.97
N ILE A 72 16.12 8.19 -6.92
CA ILE A 72 15.22 7.04 -6.74
C ILE A 72 15.93 5.76 -7.16
N TRP A 73 16.01 4.80 -6.25
CA TRP A 73 16.69 3.52 -6.50
C TRP A 73 15.73 2.31 -6.51
N ASP A 74 14.52 2.44 -5.95
CA ASP A 74 13.52 1.38 -5.99
C ASP A 74 12.09 1.90 -6.07
N MET A 75 11.20 1.06 -6.62
CA MET A 75 9.79 1.37 -6.78
C MET A 75 8.91 0.12 -6.68
N LYS A 76 7.72 0.25 -6.08
CA LYS A 76 6.74 -0.81 -5.99
C LYS A 76 5.32 -0.25 -6.07
N TRP A 77 4.56 -0.69 -7.07
CA TRP A 77 3.14 -0.38 -7.17
C TRP A 77 2.35 -1.00 -6.02
N ASP A 78 1.26 -0.35 -5.64
CA ASP A 78 0.23 -0.97 -4.84
C ASP A 78 -0.46 -2.07 -5.66
N ASN A 79 -0.64 -3.23 -5.05
CA ASN A 79 -1.28 -4.35 -5.77
C ASN A 79 -2.78 -4.14 -5.93
N ASP A 80 -3.40 -3.34 -5.08
CA ASP A 80 -4.85 -3.16 -5.04
C ASP A 80 -5.27 -1.80 -5.61
N LYS A 81 -4.32 -0.86 -5.77
CA LYS A 81 -4.58 0.51 -6.20
C LYS A 81 -3.75 0.92 -7.40
N GLU A 82 -4.44 1.21 -8.49
CA GLU A 82 -3.79 1.58 -9.76
C GLU A 82 -3.02 2.91 -9.72
N ASP A 83 -3.39 3.81 -8.81
CA ASP A 83 -2.86 5.17 -8.73
C ASP A 83 -1.83 5.34 -7.60
N THR A 84 -1.46 4.27 -6.88
CA THR A 84 -0.56 4.38 -5.73
C THR A 84 0.73 3.59 -5.94
N ILE A 85 1.88 4.24 -5.71
CA ILE A 85 3.20 3.63 -5.78
C ILE A 85 4.07 4.06 -4.60
N ALA A 86 4.84 3.13 -4.07
CA ALA A 86 5.90 3.40 -3.12
C ALA A 86 7.24 3.53 -3.85
N ILE A 87 7.97 4.61 -3.59
CA ILE A 87 9.30 4.86 -4.15
C ILE A 87 10.32 5.05 -3.03
N MET A 88 11.55 4.63 -3.26
CA MET A 88 12.66 4.86 -2.33
C MET A 88 13.55 5.99 -2.83
N GLU A 89 13.56 7.10 -2.10
CA GLU A 89 14.44 8.25 -2.31
C GLU A 89 15.53 8.25 -1.24
N LYS A 90 16.79 7.95 -1.61
CA LYS A 90 17.90 7.79 -0.64
C LYS A 90 17.54 6.81 0.47
N SER A 91 17.50 7.25 1.73
CA SER A 91 17.07 6.45 2.89
C SER A 91 15.64 6.77 3.35
N ARG A 92 14.75 7.10 2.39
CA ARG A 92 13.38 7.50 2.66
C ARG A 92 12.42 6.78 1.74
N LEU A 93 11.34 6.27 2.32
CA LEU A 93 10.18 5.74 1.61
C LEU A 93 9.19 6.88 1.39
N LEU A 94 8.82 7.12 0.13
CA LEU A 94 7.76 8.05 -0.25
C LEU A 94 6.61 7.27 -0.86
N VAL A 95 5.40 7.54 -0.41
CA VAL A 95 4.18 7.05 -1.04
C VAL A 95 3.67 8.13 -1.98
N VAL A 96 3.47 7.77 -3.24
CA VAL A 96 2.96 8.65 -4.29
C VAL A 96 1.57 8.17 -4.71
N GLN A 97 0.61 9.07 -4.70
CA GLN A 97 -0.74 8.87 -5.20
C GLN A 97 -0.96 9.79 -6.41
N GLY A 98 -0.99 9.21 -7.61
CA GLY A 98 -0.98 9.94 -8.87
C GLY A 98 0.28 10.76 -9.04
N THR A 99 0.16 12.07 -8.77
CA THR A 99 1.27 13.03 -8.80
C THR A 99 1.55 13.66 -7.43
N THR A 100 0.84 13.24 -6.38
CA THR A 100 0.97 13.79 -5.04
C THR A 100 1.82 12.84 -4.19
N ALA A 101 2.96 13.33 -3.70
CA ALA A 101 3.81 12.60 -2.77
C ALA A 101 3.41 12.92 -1.32
N ALA A 102 3.24 11.89 -0.50
CA ALA A 102 3.08 12.01 0.94
C ALA A 102 4.42 12.32 1.63
N ASP A 103 4.35 12.63 2.93
CA ASP A 103 5.54 12.91 3.72
C ASP A 103 6.52 11.71 3.74
N PRO A 104 7.82 11.94 3.53
CA PRO A 104 8.81 10.88 3.46
C PRO A 104 9.02 10.24 4.84
N VAL A 105 9.03 8.90 4.86
CA VAL A 105 9.29 8.11 6.07
C VAL A 105 10.71 7.56 6.01
N PRO A 106 11.54 7.70 7.06
CA PRO A 106 12.89 7.12 7.06
C PRO A 106 12.81 5.59 6.93
N ASN A 107 13.48 5.03 5.92
CA ASN A 107 13.53 3.60 5.66
C ASN A 107 14.81 3.25 4.88
N GLN A 108 15.56 2.25 5.34
CA GLN A 108 16.81 1.78 4.72
C GLN A 108 16.65 0.39 4.07
N GLY A 109 15.47 -0.24 4.17
CA GLY A 109 15.19 -1.55 3.61
C GLY A 109 14.64 -1.51 2.18
N TYR A 110 14.64 -2.67 1.51
CA TYR A 110 14.04 -2.87 0.20
C TYR A 110 12.51 -2.97 0.26
N ILE A 111 11.81 -2.55 -0.79
CA ILE A 111 10.35 -2.69 -0.86
C ILE A 111 9.99 -4.04 -1.49
N CYS A 112 9.64 -5.03 -0.66
CA CYS A 112 9.18 -6.33 -1.17
C CYS A 112 7.74 -6.27 -1.70
N SER A 113 6.82 -5.66 -0.94
CA SER A 113 5.41 -5.54 -1.28
C SER A 113 4.80 -4.28 -0.68
N PHE A 114 3.86 -3.67 -1.40
CA PHE A 114 3.14 -2.48 -0.98
C PHE A 114 1.64 -2.70 -1.23
N ARG A 115 0.82 -2.67 -0.16
CA ARG A 115 -0.62 -3.03 -0.16
C ARG A 115 -1.35 -2.37 1.02
N ASP A 116 -2.68 -2.33 0.94
CA ASP A 116 -3.63 -2.08 2.05
C ASP A 116 -3.55 -0.70 2.76
N LEU A 117 -2.85 0.30 2.19
CA LEU A 117 -2.55 1.53 2.94
C LEU A 117 -3.82 2.32 3.31
N THR A 118 -4.77 2.49 2.39
CA THR A 118 -5.93 3.36 2.63
C THR A 118 -7.04 2.69 3.42
N THR A 119 -7.25 1.38 3.23
CA THR A 119 -8.23 0.62 3.99
C THR A 119 -7.81 0.60 5.46
N LEU A 120 -6.52 0.36 5.73
CA LEU A 120 -5.95 0.46 7.07
C LEU A 120 -6.04 1.87 7.64
N ARG A 121 -5.72 2.90 6.86
CA ARG A 121 -5.79 4.29 7.32
C ARG A 121 -7.22 4.68 7.71
N LYS A 122 -8.19 4.44 6.83
CA LYS A 122 -9.60 4.77 7.09
C LYS A 122 -10.16 3.99 8.27
N ALA A 123 -9.85 2.70 8.37
CA ALA A 123 -10.24 1.90 9.54
C ALA A 123 -9.64 2.45 10.84
N LYS A 124 -8.36 2.86 10.82
CA LYS A 124 -7.70 3.48 11.96
C LYS A 124 -8.38 4.80 12.35
N GLU A 125 -8.65 5.69 11.39
CA GLU A 125 -9.35 6.96 11.62
C GLU A 125 -10.73 6.73 12.29
N LEU A 126 -11.51 5.76 11.82
CA LEU A 126 -12.80 5.40 12.43
C LEU A 126 -12.65 4.87 13.86
N LEU A 127 -11.63 4.04 14.11
CA LEU A 127 -11.37 3.45 15.42
C LEU A 127 -10.85 4.49 16.42
N ASP A 128 -9.98 5.39 15.99
CA ASP A 128 -9.45 6.52 16.77
C ASP A 128 -10.57 7.50 17.11
N ALA A 129 -11.53 7.73 16.19
CA ALA A 129 -12.73 8.53 16.42
C ALA A 129 -13.75 7.90 17.38
N GLY A 130 -13.49 6.70 17.92
CA GLY A 130 -14.42 6.06 18.86
C GLY A 130 -15.48 5.17 18.20
N LYS A 131 -15.61 5.19 16.87
CA LYS A 131 -16.72 4.59 16.12
C LYS A 131 -16.48 3.11 15.81
N ILE A 132 -16.46 2.28 16.85
CA ILE A 132 -16.14 0.84 16.73
C ILE A 132 -17.17 0.10 15.84
N SER A 133 -18.46 0.41 15.98
CA SER A 133 -19.51 -0.26 15.19
C SER A 133 -19.42 0.04 13.70
N GLU A 134 -19.18 1.31 13.33
CA GLU A 134 -18.96 1.71 11.93
C GLU A 134 -17.68 1.06 11.36
N ALA A 135 -16.62 1.00 12.17
CA ALA A 135 -15.38 0.32 11.79
C ALA A 135 -15.61 -1.18 11.54
N ASN A 136 -16.42 -1.87 12.35
CA ASN A 136 -16.72 -3.28 12.13
C ASN A 136 -17.41 -3.51 10.77
N VAL A 137 -18.45 -2.73 10.45
CA VAL A 137 -19.14 -2.81 9.15
C VAL A 137 -18.17 -2.57 7.99
N PHE A 138 -17.28 -1.58 8.12
CA PHE A 138 -16.28 -1.28 7.10
C PHE A 138 -15.28 -2.44 6.90
N ILE A 139 -14.86 -3.07 8.00
CA ILE A 139 -13.90 -4.20 7.98
C ILE A 139 -14.57 -5.47 7.44
N GLU A 140 -15.84 -5.71 7.74
CA GLU A 140 -16.59 -6.83 7.15
C GLU A 140 -16.68 -6.70 5.63
N GLN A 141 -17.00 -5.50 5.12
CA GLN A 141 -17.03 -5.20 3.68
C GLN A 141 -15.66 -5.33 3.01
N ASN A 142 -14.58 -5.01 3.73
CA ASN A 142 -13.21 -5.07 3.23
C ASN A 142 -12.41 -6.09 4.04
N SER A 143 -12.79 -7.37 3.94
CA SER A 143 -12.23 -8.43 4.79
C SER A 143 -10.73 -8.66 4.52
N HIS A 144 -9.88 -8.19 5.44
CA HIS A 144 -8.43 -8.41 5.39
C HIS A 144 -7.85 -8.69 6.80
N PRO A 145 -6.91 -9.65 6.98
CA PRO A 145 -6.37 -10.00 8.30
C PRO A 145 -5.76 -8.82 9.06
N MET A 146 -5.12 -7.86 8.38
CA MET A 146 -4.53 -6.70 9.06
C MET A 146 -5.58 -5.77 9.68
N LEU A 147 -6.77 -5.69 9.07
CA LEU A 147 -7.88 -4.88 9.58
C LEU A 147 -8.49 -5.50 10.84
N TRP A 148 -8.69 -6.82 10.83
CA TRP A 148 -9.15 -7.54 12.02
C TRP A 148 -8.14 -7.47 13.17
N LYS A 149 -6.83 -7.54 12.89
CA LYS A 149 -5.79 -7.33 13.92
C LYS A 149 -5.85 -5.92 14.50
N LEU A 150 -6.08 -4.91 13.67
CA LEU A 150 -6.22 -3.53 14.12
C LEU A 150 -7.46 -3.35 15.00
N LEU A 151 -8.60 -3.91 14.59
CA LEU A 151 -9.84 -3.89 15.37
C LEU A 151 -9.64 -4.58 16.73
N ALA A 152 -9.05 -5.78 16.74
CA ALA A 152 -8.76 -6.51 17.98
C ALA A 152 -7.89 -5.69 18.93
N LYS A 153 -6.81 -5.08 18.42
CA LYS A 153 -5.94 -4.22 19.21
C LYS A 153 -6.68 -3.03 19.81
N MET A 154 -7.48 -2.32 19.01
CA MET A 154 -8.22 -1.15 19.48
C MET A 154 -9.34 -1.51 20.45
N ALA A 155 -10.04 -2.62 20.22
CA ALA A 155 -11.07 -3.14 21.11
C ALA A 155 -10.47 -3.55 22.47
N MET A 156 -9.32 -4.21 22.48
CA MET A 156 -8.60 -4.53 23.72
C MET A 156 -8.18 -3.27 24.50
N THR A 157 -7.68 -2.23 23.83
CA THR A 157 -7.34 -0.95 24.48
C THR A 157 -8.56 -0.28 25.10
N LYS A 158 -9.73 -0.42 24.48
CA LYS A 158 -11.01 0.11 24.98
C LYS A 158 -11.74 -0.83 25.96
N LEU A 159 -11.15 -2.00 26.26
CA LEU A 159 -11.75 -3.05 27.09
C LEU A 159 -13.10 -3.57 26.56
N ASP A 160 -13.35 -3.45 25.26
CA ASP A 160 -14.51 -4.06 24.60
C ASP A 160 -14.16 -5.50 24.21
N PHE A 161 -14.29 -6.42 25.17
CA PHE A 161 -13.93 -7.82 24.96
C PHE A 161 -14.83 -8.54 23.96
N ARG A 162 -16.08 -8.10 23.81
CA ARG A 162 -17.03 -8.69 22.85
C ARG A 162 -16.54 -8.45 21.42
N MET A 163 -16.18 -7.21 21.10
CA MET A 163 -15.67 -6.87 19.78
C MET A 163 -14.26 -7.45 19.55
N ALA A 164 -13.43 -7.52 20.60
CA ALA A 164 -12.12 -8.15 20.52
C ALA A 164 -12.23 -9.66 20.21
N GLU A 165 -13.13 -10.38 20.88
CA GLU A 165 -13.39 -11.80 20.62
C GLU A 165 -13.88 -12.02 19.19
N HIS A 166 -14.83 -11.19 18.73
CA HIS A 166 -15.30 -11.24 17.35
C HIS A 166 -14.15 -11.11 16.34
N ALA A 167 -13.25 -10.15 16.55
CA ALA A 167 -12.09 -9.95 15.69
C ALA A 167 -11.11 -11.14 15.72
N PHE A 168 -10.86 -11.74 16.89
CA PHE A 168 -10.00 -12.93 17.01
C PHE A 168 -10.61 -14.18 16.34
N VAL A 169 -11.94 -14.34 16.39
CA VAL A 169 -12.63 -15.40 15.67
C VAL A 169 -12.40 -15.28 14.16
N LYS A 170 -12.49 -14.05 13.61
CA LYS A 170 -12.22 -13.79 12.19
C LYS A 170 -10.76 -14.05 11.81
N LEU A 171 -9.83 -13.80 12.74
CA LEU A 171 -8.41 -14.12 12.59
C LEU A 171 -8.07 -15.60 12.80
N ARG A 172 -9.01 -16.40 13.31
CA ARG A 172 -8.79 -17.79 13.78
C ARG A 172 -7.68 -17.87 14.84
N ASP A 173 -7.53 -16.81 15.64
CA ASP A 173 -6.56 -16.73 16.72
C ASP A 173 -7.16 -17.28 18.02
N TYR A 174 -7.03 -18.60 18.20
CA TYR A 174 -7.54 -19.29 19.38
C TYR A 174 -6.83 -18.85 20.68
N LEU A 175 -5.54 -18.50 20.60
CA LEU A 175 -4.77 -18.05 21.74
C LEU A 175 -5.29 -16.69 22.22
N GLY A 176 -5.61 -15.79 21.30
CA GLY A 176 -6.26 -14.51 21.61
C GLY A 176 -7.60 -14.69 22.33
N ILE A 177 -8.44 -15.62 21.89
CA ILE A 177 -9.74 -15.92 22.52
C ILE A 177 -9.55 -16.46 23.95
N CYS A 178 -8.63 -17.40 24.15
CA CYS A 178 -8.35 -17.95 25.49
C CYS A 178 -7.82 -16.87 26.44
N PHE A 179 -6.96 -15.98 25.93
CA PHE A 179 -6.44 -14.85 26.69
C PHE A 179 -7.56 -13.90 27.13
N LEU A 180 -8.51 -13.59 26.25
CA LEU A 180 -9.68 -12.76 26.59
C LEU A 180 -10.53 -13.38 27.70
N LYS A 181 -10.85 -14.66 27.61
CA LYS A 181 -11.63 -15.37 28.64
C LYS A 181 -10.94 -15.33 30.01
N ARG A 182 -9.61 -15.46 30.02
CA ARG A 182 -8.82 -15.35 31.26
C ARG A 182 -8.82 -13.93 31.82
N LEU A 183 -8.72 -12.90 30.97
CA LEU A 183 -8.82 -11.50 31.39
C LEU A 183 -10.19 -11.16 31.97
N GLU A 184 -11.26 -11.62 31.33
CA GLU A 184 -12.63 -11.42 31.79
C GLU A 184 -12.86 -12.09 33.16
N SER A 185 -12.32 -13.28 33.36
CA SER A 185 -12.33 -13.95 34.66
C SER A 185 -11.64 -13.13 35.75
N ILE A 186 -10.48 -12.53 35.45
CA ILE A 186 -9.75 -11.69 36.41
C ILE A 186 -10.52 -10.42 36.74
N GLN A 187 -11.13 -9.76 35.76
CA GLN A 187 -11.95 -8.57 36.02
C GLN A 187 -13.15 -8.87 36.90
N ASN A 188 -13.83 -9.99 36.65
CA ASN A 188 -14.96 -10.43 37.47
C ASN A 188 -14.54 -10.74 38.90
N LEU A 189 -13.39 -11.39 39.09
CA LEU A 189 -12.84 -11.66 40.43
C LEU A 189 -12.48 -10.37 41.18
N LEU A 190 -11.83 -9.41 40.51
CA LEU A 190 -11.51 -8.11 41.11
C LEU A 190 -12.77 -7.33 41.50
N TYR A 191 -13.81 -7.37 40.67
CA TYR A 191 -15.08 -6.72 40.97
C TYR A 191 -15.75 -7.29 42.22
N ILE A 192 -15.69 -8.61 42.40
CA ILE A 192 -16.22 -9.29 43.59
C ILE A 192 -15.44 -8.87 44.84
N LEU A 193 -14.10 -8.88 44.77
CA LEU A 193 -13.22 -8.54 45.90
C LEU A 193 -13.27 -7.06 46.31
N LEU A 194 -13.59 -6.14 45.39
CA LEU A 194 -13.74 -4.71 45.68
C LEU A 194 -15.12 -4.34 46.23
N LYS A 195 -16.09 -5.27 46.18
CA LYS A 195 -17.46 -5.09 46.69
C LYS A 195 -17.75 -5.85 47.98
N SER A 196 -16.82 -6.69 48.44
CA SER A 196 -16.84 -7.38 49.74
C SER A 196 -16.06 -6.59 50.79
#